data_AF-A0A257TJY3-F1
#
_entry.id   AF-A0A257TJY3-F1
#
_cell.length_a   1.000
_cell.length_b   1.000
_cell.length_c   1.000
_cell.angle_alpha   90.00
_cell.angle_beta   90.00
_cell.angle_gamma   90.00
#
_symmetry.space_group_name_H-M   'P 1'
#
loop_
_entity.id
_entity.type
_entity.pdbx_description
1 polymer ?
#
loop_
_entity_poly.entity_id
_entity_poly.type
_entity_poly.pdbx_seq_one_letter_code
_entity_poly.pdbx_strand_id
1 'polypeptide(L)'
;MPVALGSNASARRYLARRRGRERRAGERAAESPDRTVRAAARAWPRWARRRVSGRRPARLRRLVALKVPRPEVLTTPELQRRFLREGRAASVLAHPNLVPIFEVGDDGLLYYIAAAYCEGPSLAEWLKRAGAPLPCHEAASLVALLADAVAHAHARGVVHRDIKPSNVLLPPADAGAPTKAI
;
A
#
# COMPACT_ATOMS: atom_id res chain seq x y z
N MET A 1 -3.63 16.14 10.30
CA MET A 1 -4.01 14.76 9.92
C MET A 1 -2.84 14.12 9.17
N PRO A 2 -2.28 12.99 9.60
CA PRO A 2 -1.17 12.34 8.89
C PRO A 2 -1.68 11.67 7.60
N VAL A 3 -1.17 12.10 6.45
CA VAL A 3 -1.42 11.47 5.13
C VAL A 3 -0.15 10.78 4.65
N ALA A 4 -0.27 9.73 3.84
CA ALA A 4 0.89 8.98 3.35
C ALA A 4 0.93 8.90 1.82
N LEU A 5 2.10 9.16 1.22
CA LEU A 5 2.32 8.94 -0.22
C LEU A 5 2.59 7.46 -0.52
N GLY A 6 1.72 6.86 -1.35
CA GLY A 6 1.78 5.48 -1.79
C GLY A 6 0.50 5.01 -2.48
N SER A 7 0.52 3.85 -3.12
CA SER A 7 -0.64 3.30 -3.84
C SER A 7 -1.13 1.98 -3.22
N ASN A 8 -2.42 1.93 -2.83
CA ASN A 8 -3.07 0.72 -2.29
C ASN A 8 -4.13 0.11 -3.24
N ALA A 9 -4.18 0.55 -4.50
CA ALA A 9 -5.24 0.15 -5.44
C ALA A 9 -5.36 -1.39 -5.60
N SER A 10 -4.24 -2.09 -5.70
CA SER A 10 -4.20 -3.56 -5.85
C SER A 10 -4.64 -4.28 -4.57
N ALA A 11 -4.16 -3.82 -3.41
CA ALA A 11 -4.50 -4.42 -2.10
C ALA A 11 -5.98 -4.24 -1.76
N ARG A 12 -6.57 -3.08 -2.09
CA ARG A 12 -7.99 -2.78 -1.82
C ARG A 12 -8.95 -3.54 -2.74
N ARG A 13 -8.61 -3.72 -4.03
CA ARG A 13 -9.37 -4.61 -4.93
C ARG A 13 -9.43 -6.05 -4.39
N TYR A 14 -8.33 -6.54 -3.84
CA TYR A 14 -8.29 -7.88 -3.24
C TYR A 14 -9.17 -8.00 -2.00
N LEU A 15 -9.05 -7.07 -1.04
CA LEU A 15 -9.83 -7.10 0.20
C LEU A 15 -11.33 -6.85 -0.02
N ALA A 16 -11.71 -6.00 -0.99
CA ALA A 16 -13.11 -5.78 -1.36
C ALA A 16 -13.77 -7.06 -1.92
N ARG A 17 -13.04 -7.82 -2.76
CA ARG A 17 -13.51 -9.13 -3.26
C ARG A 17 -13.68 -10.15 -2.14
N ARG A 18 -12.81 -10.11 -1.12
CA ARG A 18 -12.88 -11.00 0.04
C ARG A 18 -14.05 -10.67 0.97
N ARG A 19 -14.27 -9.38 1.32
CA ARG A 19 -15.41 -8.96 2.15
C ARG A 19 -16.76 -9.23 1.48
N GLY A 20 -16.83 -9.16 0.14
CA GLY A 20 -18.02 -9.56 -0.63
C GLY A 20 -18.29 -11.07 -0.65
N ARG A 21 -17.24 -11.91 -0.60
CA ARG A 21 -17.36 -13.37 -0.49
C ARG A 21 -17.71 -13.83 0.92
N GLU A 22 -17.15 -13.22 1.96
CA GLU A 22 -17.44 -13.54 3.36
C GLU A 22 -18.90 -13.20 3.75
N ARG A 23 -19.53 -12.19 3.14
CA ARG A 23 -20.96 -11.89 3.33
C ARG A 23 -21.92 -12.87 2.62
N ARG A 24 -21.43 -13.64 1.64
CA ARG A 24 -22.23 -14.62 0.88
C ARG A 24 -21.96 -16.07 1.31
N ALA A 25 -20.91 -16.33 2.07
CA ALA A 25 -20.51 -17.67 2.49
C ALA A 25 -21.18 -18.08 3.81
N GLY A 26 -22.51 -18.15 3.80
CA GLY A 26 -23.29 -18.94 4.76
C GLY A 26 -23.45 -20.40 4.32
N GLU A 27 -23.30 -20.72 3.04
CA GLU A 27 -23.50 -22.08 2.54
C GLU A 27 -22.44 -22.48 1.48
N ARG A 28 -21.67 -23.50 1.88
CA ARG A 28 -20.91 -24.50 1.10
C ARG A 28 -19.86 -24.08 0.05
N ALA A 29 -18.70 -24.74 0.21
CA ALA A 29 -17.69 -25.13 -0.77
C ALA A 29 -16.90 -24.04 -1.54
N ALA A 30 -15.72 -23.73 -0.98
CA ALA A 30 -14.42 -23.68 -1.65
C ALA A 30 -14.39 -23.50 -3.18
N GLU A 31 -14.47 -22.25 -3.64
CA GLU A 31 -14.07 -21.89 -5.00
C GLU A 31 -12.72 -21.15 -5.01
N SER A 32 -11.76 -21.81 -5.68
CA SER A 32 -10.33 -21.54 -5.81
C SER A 32 -9.95 -20.06 -6.01
N PRO A 33 -9.00 -19.47 -5.23
CA PRO A 33 -8.53 -18.11 -5.48
C PRO A 33 -7.74 -17.99 -6.79
N ASP A 34 -7.95 -16.86 -7.46
CA ASP A 34 -7.21 -16.32 -8.62
C ASP A 34 -5.71 -16.67 -8.58
N ARG A 35 -5.12 -17.12 -9.71
CA ARG A 35 -3.73 -17.63 -9.77
C ARG A 35 -2.73 -16.63 -9.17
N THR A 36 -2.95 -15.34 -9.38
CA THR A 36 -2.13 -14.24 -8.85
C THR A 36 -2.20 -14.12 -7.32
N VAL A 37 -3.34 -14.42 -6.71
CA VAL A 37 -3.52 -14.44 -5.26
C VAL A 37 -2.87 -15.67 -4.64
N ARG A 38 -3.00 -16.85 -5.28
CA ARG A 38 -2.31 -18.06 -4.84
C ARG A 38 -0.79 -17.92 -4.95
N ALA A 39 -0.29 -17.28 -6.02
CA ALA A 39 1.11 -16.96 -6.18
C ALA A 39 1.57 -15.92 -5.14
N ALA A 40 0.83 -14.83 -4.94
CA ALA A 40 1.10 -13.84 -3.89
C ALA A 40 1.09 -14.41 -2.46
N ALA A 41 0.22 -15.39 -2.17
CA ALA A 41 0.18 -16.09 -0.89
C ALA A 41 1.36 -17.06 -0.69
N ARG A 42 1.92 -17.61 -1.79
CA ARG A 42 3.18 -18.40 -1.77
C ARG A 42 4.42 -17.51 -1.72
N ALA A 43 4.32 -16.30 -2.29
CA ALA A 43 5.28 -15.21 -2.25
C ALA A 43 5.35 -14.48 -0.88
N TRP A 44 4.82 -15.10 0.17
CA TRP A 44 4.76 -14.49 1.49
C TRP A 44 6.15 -14.00 1.92
N PRO A 45 6.32 -12.74 2.37
CA PRO A 45 7.62 -12.15 2.72
C PRO A 45 8.57 -13.08 3.49
N ARG A 46 9.89 -13.04 3.24
CA ARG A 46 10.87 -13.95 3.89
C ARG A 46 10.77 -13.92 5.42
N TRP A 47 10.45 -12.76 6.00
CA TRP A 47 10.26 -12.58 7.45
C TRP A 47 9.07 -13.35 8.04
N ALA A 48 8.07 -13.70 7.25
CA ALA A 48 6.96 -14.53 7.71
C ALA A 48 6.99 -15.97 7.19
N ARG A 49 8.03 -16.33 6.44
CA ARG A 49 8.42 -17.73 6.16
C ARG A 49 9.44 -18.28 7.18
N ARG A 50 10.19 -17.44 7.90
CA ARG A 50 11.11 -17.91 8.96
C ARG A 50 10.30 -18.52 10.12
N ARG A 51 10.39 -19.84 10.32
CA ARG A 51 10.02 -20.46 11.60
C ARG A 51 10.91 -19.86 12.69
N VAL A 52 10.32 -19.15 13.64
CA VAL A 52 10.95 -18.96 14.94
C VAL A 52 10.95 -20.34 15.61
N SER A 53 12.15 -20.94 15.77
CA SER A 53 12.33 -22.12 16.59
C SER A 53 11.73 -21.84 17.98
N GLY A 54 10.73 -22.62 18.39
CA GLY A 54 10.38 -22.73 19.80
C GLY A 54 9.48 -21.66 20.43
N ARG A 55 8.59 -20.98 19.69
CA ARG A 55 7.32 -20.44 20.23
C ARG A 55 6.52 -19.91 19.06
N ARG A 56 5.23 -20.28 18.94
CA ARG A 56 4.33 -19.59 18.01
C ARG A 56 4.39 -18.10 18.39
N PRO A 57 4.92 -17.20 17.55
CA PRO A 57 4.78 -15.79 17.84
C PRO A 57 3.27 -15.53 17.89
N ALA A 58 2.80 -14.96 19.00
CA ALA A 58 1.44 -14.48 19.10
C ALA A 58 1.21 -13.59 17.86
N ARG A 59 0.35 -14.10 16.99
CA ARG A 59 0.00 -13.64 15.64
C ARG A 59 0.13 -12.11 15.47
N LEU A 60 1.33 -11.62 15.13
CA LEU A 60 1.52 -10.31 14.53
C LEU A 60 1.00 -10.37 13.09
N ARG A 61 -0.34 -10.45 12.96
CA ARG A 61 -1.06 -10.34 11.69
C ARG A 61 -1.04 -8.88 11.25
N ARG A 62 0.14 -8.36 10.91
CA ARG A 62 0.22 -7.04 10.28
C ARG A 62 -0.28 -7.19 8.85
N LEU A 63 -1.34 -6.46 8.50
CA LEU A 63 -1.77 -6.34 7.11
C LEU A 63 -0.67 -5.61 6.32
N VAL A 64 -0.36 -6.14 5.14
CA VAL A 64 0.61 -5.54 4.22
C VAL A 64 -0.04 -5.34 2.86
N ALA A 65 0.33 -4.26 2.19
CA ALA A 65 -0.01 -4.05 0.79
C ALA A 65 1.06 -4.72 -0.08
N LEU A 66 0.67 -5.68 -0.91
CA LEU A 66 1.57 -6.31 -1.87
C LEU A 66 1.34 -5.71 -3.26
N LYS A 67 2.35 -4.99 -3.77
CA LYS A 67 2.35 -4.49 -5.14
C LYS A 67 3.09 -5.49 -6.03
N VAL A 68 2.31 -6.18 -6.84
CA VAL A 68 2.79 -7.11 -7.87
C VAL A 68 2.54 -6.45 -9.23
N PRO A 69 3.58 -6.15 -10.03
CA PRO A 69 3.41 -5.63 -11.38
C PRO A 69 2.76 -6.70 -12.26
N ARG A 70 2.03 -6.27 -13.29
CA ARG A 70 1.43 -7.22 -14.22
C ARG A 70 2.54 -7.89 -15.04
N PRO A 71 2.39 -9.15 -15.48
CA PRO A 71 3.42 -9.87 -16.24
C PRO A 71 3.92 -9.10 -17.47
N GLU A 72 3.03 -8.35 -18.12
CA GLU A 72 3.32 -7.60 -19.34
C GLU A 72 4.21 -6.36 -19.10
N VAL A 73 4.41 -5.96 -17.84
CA VAL A 73 5.24 -4.80 -17.46
C VAL A 73 6.70 -5.21 -17.23
N LEU A 74 6.96 -6.47 -16.88
CA LEU A 74 8.30 -6.97 -16.52
C LEU A 74 8.81 -8.02 -17.53
N THR A 75 8.66 -7.71 -18.82
CA THR A 75 8.97 -8.63 -19.91
C THR A 75 10.47 -8.79 -20.17
N THR A 76 11.30 -7.82 -19.75
CA THR A 76 12.76 -7.87 -19.94
C THR A 76 13.51 -7.86 -18.61
N PRO A 77 14.72 -8.46 -18.54
CA PRO A 77 15.58 -8.39 -17.37
C PRO A 77 15.90 -6.96 -16.92
N GLU A 78 15.99 -6.00 -17.84
CA GLU A 78 16.26 -4.59 -17.55
C GLU A 78 15.10 -3.95 -16.77
N LEU A 79 13.86 -4.24 -17.18
CA LEU A 79 12.64 -3.76 -16.51
C LEU A 79 12.50 -4.38 -15.11
N GLN A 80 12.80 -5.67 -14.99
CA GLN A 80 12.83 -6.39 -13.71
C GLN A 80 13.86 -5.80 -12.74
N ARG A 81 15.10 -5.59 -13.20
CA ARG A 81 16.15 -4.95 -12.41
C ARG A 81 15.78 -3.52 -12.04
N ARG A 82 15.16 -2.76 -12.96
CA ARG A 82 14.70 -1.40 -12.69
C ARG A 82 13.63 -1.39 -11.60
N PHE A 83 12.64 -2.28 -11.66
CA PHE A 83 11.60 -2.40 -10.63
C PHE A 83 12.19 -2.69 -9.25
N LEU A 84 13.12 -3.64 -9.14
CA LEU A 84 13.79 -3.95 -7.87
C LEU A 84 14.65 -2.77 -7.37
N ARG A 85 15.40 -2.11 -8.25
CA ARG A 85 16.22 -0.94 -7.88
C ARG A 85 15.36 0.21 -7.36
N GLU A 86 14.29 0.56 -8.07
CA GLU A 86 13.38 1.63 -7.66
C GLU A 86 12.70 1.31 -6.33
N GLY A 87 12.24 0.07 -6.16
CA GLY A 87 11.67 -0.37 -4.88
C GLY A 87 12.69 -0.28 -3.73
N ARG A 88 13.92 -0.76 -3.93
CA ARG A 88 14.98 -0.71 -2.90
C ARG A 88 15.36 0.72 -2.53
N ALA A 89 15.49 1.60 -3.52
CA ALA A 89 15.75 3.02 -3.28
C ALA A 89 14.63 3.67 -2.45
N ALA A 90 13.37 3.32 -2.71
CA ALA A 90 12.25 3.79 -1.89
C ALA A 90 12.19 3.15 -0.49
N SER A 91 12.74 1.93 -0.30
CA SER A 91 12.65 1.21 0.98
C SER A 91 13.50 1.77 2.12
N VAL A 92 14.50 2.58 1.80
CA VAL A 92 15.32 3.25 2.81
C VAL A 92 14.71 4.57 3.30
N LEU A 93 13.59 5.01 2.70
CA LEU A 93 12.91 6.24 3.10
C LEU A 93 12.09 5.99 4.37
N ALA A 94 12.29 6.84 5.38
CA ALA A 94 11.59 6.78 6.65
C ALA A 94 11.06 8.18 6.98
N HIS A 95 9.77 8.39 6.73
CA HIS A 95 9.10 9.66 6.96
C HIS A 95 7.64 9.39 7.40
N PRO A 96 7.07 10.15 8.36
CA PRO A 96 5.69 9.95 8.82
C PRO A 96 4.64 10.03 7.70
N ASN A 97 4.95 10.78 6.63
CA ASN A 97 4.06 10.97 5.47
C ASN A 97 4.46 10.16 4.22
N LEU A 98 5.34 9.17 4.36
CA LEU A 98 5.64 8.18 3.32
C LEU A 98 5.16 6.81 3.76
N VAL A 99 4.59 6.02 2.84
CA VAL A 99 4.24 4.62 3.14
C VAL A 99 5.52 3.80 3.27
N PRO A 100 5.79 3.19 4.45
CA PRO A 100 6.99 2.37 4.63
C PRO A 100 6.95 1.13 3.73
N ILE A 101 8.05 0.86 3.03
CA ILE A 101 8.27 -0.39 2.31
C ILE A 101 9.04 -1.34 3.23
N PHE A 102 8.51 -2.53 3.45
CA PHE A 102 9.13 -3.54 4.31
C PHE A 102 10.05 -4.48 3.53
N GLU A 103 9.67 -4.85 2.31
CA GLU A 103 10.45 -5.80 1.52
C GLU A 103 10.26 -5.53 0.02
N VAL A 104 11.33 -5.74 -0.73
CA VAL A 104 11.34 -5.70 -2.19
C VAL A 104 12.05 -6.96 -2.66
N GLY A 105 11.36 -7.78 -3.44
CA GLY A 105 11.83 -9.12 -3.70
C GLY A 105 11.36 -9.72 -5.01
N ASP A 106 11.94 -10.88 -5.27
CA ASP A 106 11.61 -11.83 -6.32
C ASP A 106 11.56 -13.21 -5.62
N ASP A 107 10.51 -13.99 -5.88
CA ASP A 107 10.36 -15.34 -5.35
C ASP A 107 10.49 -16.45 -6.42
N GLY A 108 10.90 -16.08 -7.64
CA GLY A 108 11.02 -16.94 -8.81
C GLY A 108 9.72 -17.07 -9.62
N LEU A 109 8.57 -16.70 -9.05
CA LEU A 109 7.28 -16.64 -9.75
C LEU A 109 6.88 -15.20 -10.05
N LEU A 110 7.21 -14.26 -9.16
CA LEU A 110 6.84 -12.86 -9.32
C LEU A 110 7.81 -11.92 -8.57
N TYR A 111 7.92 -10.72 -9.14
CA TYR A 111 8.51 -9.56 -8.48
C TYR A 111 7.47 -8.87 -7.60
N TYR A 112 7.87 -8.37 -6.44
CA TYR A 112 6.95 -7.70 -5.53
C TYR A 112 7.60 -6.59 -4.69
N ILE A 113 6.74 -5.67 -4.23
CA ILE A 113 7.03 -4.72 -3.16
C ILE A 113 5.98 -4.92 -2.07
N ALA A 114 6.42 -5.26 -0.85
CA ALA A 114 5.59 -5.35 0.33
C ALA A 114 5.72 -4.06 1.14
N ALA A 115 4.60 -3.37 1.36
CA ALA A 115 4.55 -2.09 2.06
C ALA A 115 3.51 -2.09 3.18
N ALA A 116 3.55 -1.07 4.04
CA ALA A 116 2.52 -0.84 5.04
C ALA A 116 1.14 -0.76 4.38
N TYR A 117 0.19 -1.51 4.92
CA TYR A 117 -1.20 -1.37 4.50
C TYR A 117 -1.81 -0.14 5.18
N CYS A 118 -2.40 0.75 4.37
CA CYS A 118 -3.18 1.88 4.85
C CYS A 118 -4.65 1.60 4.55
N GLU A 119 -5.47 1.59 5.59
CA GLU A 119 -6.88 1.19 5.50
C GLU A 119 -7.78 2.30 4.93
N GLY A 120 -7.40 3.56 5.12
CA GLY A 120 -8.17 4.71 4.63
C GLY A 120 -8.22 4.85 3.11
N PRO A 121 -9.11 5.74 2.60
CA PRO A 121 -9.28 5.98 1.18
C PRO A 121 -8.08 6.72 0.58
N SER A 122 -8.01 6.74 -0.76
CA SER A 122 -7.14 7.72 -1.41
C SER A 122 -7.77 9.11 -1.36
N LEU A 123 -6.96 10.16 -1.47
CA LEU A 123 -7.45 11.54 -1.58
C LEU A 123 -8.38 11.68 -2.78
N ALA A 124 -8.09 11.02 -3.91
CA ALA A 124 -8.97 11.01 -5.08
C ALA A 124 -10.38 10.47 -4.75
N GLU A 125 -10.46 9.36 -4.01
CA GLU A 125 -11.75 8.79 -3.60
C GLU A 125 -12.47 9.68 -2.60
N TRP A 126 -11.72 10.29 -1.68
CA TRP A 126 -12.27 11.18 -0.67
C TRP A 126 -12.83 12.47 -1.31
N LEU A 127 -12.08 13.12 -2.21
CA LEU A 127 -12.53 14.29 -2.96
C LEU A 127 -13.77 13.97 -3.80
N LYS A 128 -13.79 12.80 -4.46
CA LYS A 128 -14.96 12.36 -5.23
C LYS A 128 -16.21 12.19 -4.35
N ARG A 129 -16.06 11.72 -3.11
CA ARG A 129 -17.18 11.56 -2.16
C ARG A 129 -17.64 12.89 -1.55
N ALA A 130 -16.70 13.80 -1.29
CA ALA A 130 -17.01 15.13 -0.78
C ALA A 130 -17.85 15.93 -1.78
N GLY A 131 -17.65 15.72 -3.08
CA GLY A 131 -18.44 16.37 -4.13
C GLY A 131 -18.12 17.85 -4.33
N ALA A 132 -17.14 18.38 -3.59
CA ALA A 132 -16.70 19.77 -3.66
C ALA A 132 -15.17 19.88 -3.47
N PRO A 133 -14.53 20.96 -3.97
CA PRO A 133 -13.14 21.26 -3.67
C PRO A 133 -12.87 21.46 -2.17
N LEU A 134 -11.63 21.20 -1.75
CA LEU A 134 -11.16 21.54 -0.41
C LEU A 134 -11.11 23.07 -0.22
N PRO A 135 -11.42 23.57 0.98
CA PRO A 135 -11.08 24.94 1.36
C PRO A 135 -9.58 25.19 1.17
N CYS A 136 -9.21 26.40 0.71
CA CYS A 136 -7.82 26.73 0.37
C CYS A 136 -6.83 26.42 1.51
N HIS A 137 -7.21 26.71 2.75
CA HIS A 137 -6.39 26.44 3.93
C HIS A 137 -6.11 24.94 4.15
N GLU A 138 -7.12 24.09 3.97
CA GLU A 138 -6.97 22.63 4.10
C GLU A 138 -6.12 22.06 2.96
N ALA A 139 -6.34 22.54 1.73
CA ALA A 139 -5.54 22.16 0.58
C ALA A 139 -4.06 22.54 0.77
N ALA A 140 -3.78 23.76 1.23
CA ALA A 140 -2.42 24.21 1.53
C ALA A 140 -1.74 23.36 2.61
N SER A 141 -2.47 23.06 3.70
CA SER A 141 -1.98 22.19 4.79
C SER A 141 -1.63 20.79 4.28
N LEU A 142 -2.47 20.23 3.41
CA LEU A 142 -2.22 18.93 2.79
C LEU A 142 -0.99 18.96 1.88
N VAL A 143 -0.87 19.98 1.05
CA VAL A 143 0.28 20.16 0.14
C VAL A 143 1.57 20.32 0.91
N ALA A 144 1.58 21.05 2.05
CA ALA A 144 2.76 21.18 2.90
C ALA A 144 3.25 19.82 3.42
N LEU A 145 2.35 18.97 3.92
CA LEU A 145 2.70 17.61 4.37
C LEU A 145 3.28 16.75 3.24
N LEU A 146 2.74 16.88 2.03
CA LEU A 146 3.25 16.16 0.86
C LEU A 146 4.61 16.71 0.42
N ALA A 147 4.81 18.03 0.47
CA ALA A 147 6.06 18.69 0.13
C ALA A 147 7.19 18.25 1.07
N ASP A 148 6.94 18.18 2.38
CA ASP A 148 7.93 17.69 3.36
C ASP A 148 8.33 16.23 3.08
N ALA A 149 7.36 15.38 2.78
CA ALA A 149 7.62 13.98 2.43
C ALA A 149 8.46 13.84 1.15
N VAL A 150 8.16 14.66 0.14
CA VAL A 150 8.87 14.68 -1.14
C VAL A 150 10.27 15.26 -0.98
N ALA A 151 10.43 16.31 -0.18
CA ALA A 151 11.73 16.88 0.16
C ALA A 151 12.62 15.83 0.85
N HIS A 152 12.07 15.06 1.80
CA HIS A 152 12.77 13.96 2.43
C HIS A 152 13.26 12.89 1.43
N ALA A 153 12.42 12.54 0.44
CA ALA A 153 12.76 11.60 -0.61
C ALA A 153 13.84 12.15 -1.55
N HIS A 154 13.70 13.41 -1.98
CA HIS A 154 14.64 14.10 -2.87
C HIS A 154 16.02 14.23 -2.23
N ALA A 155 16.10 14.55 -0.93
CA ALA A 155 17.35 14.59 -0.18
C ALA A 155 18.12 13.25 -0.17
N ARG A 156 17.46 12.15 -0.55
CA ARG A 156 18.04 10.80 -0.66
C ARG A 156 18.12 10.32 -2.11
N GLY A 157 18.00 11.23 -3.07
CA GLY A 157 18.09 10.92 -4.50
C GLY A 157 16.90 10.15 -5.06
N VAL A 158 15.77 10.08 -4.35
CA VAL A 158 14.57 9.36 -4.79
C VAL A 158 13.52 10.34 -5.28
N VAL A 159 13.21 10.28 -6.58
CA VAL A 159 12.14 11.09 -7.20
C VAL A 159 10.87 10.26 -7.34
N HIS A 160 9.75 10.71 -6.76
CA HIS A 160 8.49 9.95 -6.74
C HIS A 160 7.85 9.79 -8.14
N ARG A 161 7.89 10.84 -8.98
CA ARG A 161 7.41 10.89 -10.39
C ARG A 161 5.91 10.66 -10.64
N ASP A 162 5.15 10.14 -9.69
CA ASP A 162 3.70 9.89 -9.84
C ASP A 162 2.88 10.49 -8.68
N ILE A 163 3.14 11.75 -8.35
CA ILE A 163 2.39 12.46 -7.30
C ILE A 163 1.03 12.86 -7.88
N LYS A 164 -0.03 12.26 -7.35
CA LYS A 164 -1.43 12.53 -7.74
C LYS A 164 -2.38 12.12 -6.61
N PRO A 165 -3.61 12.64 -6.56
CA PRO A 165 -4.55 12.34 -5.47
C PRO A 165 -4.84 10.84 -5.27
N SER A 166 -4.72 10.00 -6.29
CA SER A 166 -4.91 8.55 -6.15
C SER A 166 -3.75 7.82 -5.47
N ASN A 167 -2.60 8.47 -5.31
CA ASN A 167 -1.42 7.98 -4.59
C ASN A 167 -1.20 8.71 -3.24
N VAL A 168 -2.17 9.50 -2.78
CA VAL A 168 -2.17 10.06 -1.43
C VAL A 168 -3.20 9.28 -0.63
N LEU A 169 -2.76 8.59 0.41
CA LEU A 169 -3.58 7.76 1.27
C LEU A 169 -3.90 8.51 2.56
N LEU A 170 -5.19 8.57 2.86
CA LEU A 170 -5.70 9.18 4.08
C LEU A 170 -5.73 8.12 5.20
N PRO A 171 -5.71 8.55 6.47
CA PRO A 171 -5.95 7.64 7.58
C PRO A 171 -7.38 7.06 7.50
N PRO A 172 -7.64 5.92 8.15
CA PRO A 172 -9.01 5.40 8.25
C PRO A 172 -9.92 6.47 8.88
N ALA A 173 -11.18 6.50 8.46
CA ALA A 173 -12.15 7.52 8.86
C ALA A 173 -12.34 7.64 10.38
N ASP A 174 -12.01 6.57 11.12
CA ASP A 174 -12.15 6.50 12.58
C ASP A 174 -10.90 7.02 13.34
N ALA A 175 -9.83 7.41 12.63
CA ALA A 175 -8.60 7.94 13.24
C ALA A 175 -8.62 9.48 13.45
N GLY A 176 -9.81 10.07 13.48
CA GLY A 176 -9.99 11.50 13.74
C GLY A 176 -11.19 12.09 13.03
N ALA A 177 -12.39 11.55 13.30
CA ALA A 177 -13.57 12.40 13.17
C ALA A 177 -13.33 13.63 14.06
N PRO A 178 -13.34 14.88 13.52
CA PRO A 178 -13.64 15.99 14.39
C PRO A 178 -15.06 15.73 14.89
N THR A 179 -15.15 15.33 16.15
CA THR A 179 -16.33 15.59 16.96
C THR A 179 -16.70 17.05 16.70
N LYS A 180 -17.90 17.29 16.18
CA LYS A 180 -18.50 18.63 16.23
C LYS A 180 -18.36 19.17 17.65
N ALA A 181 -17.65 20.26 17.79
CA ALA A 181 -17.61 21.23 18.91
C ALA A 181 -16.41 22.15 18.55
N ILE A 182 -16.52 23.43 18.24
CA ILE A 182 -17.48 24.50 18.50
C ILE A 182 -17.46 25.41 17.26
#